data_AF-A0A9X2AXY1-F1
#
_entry.id   AF-A0A9X2AXY1-F1
#
_cell.length_a   1.000
_cell.length_b   1.000
_cell.length_c   1.000
_cell.angle_alpha   90.00
_cell.angle_beta   90.00
_cell.angle_gamma   90.00
#
_symmetry.space_group_name_H-M   'P 1'
#
loop_
_entity.id
_entity.type
_entity.pdbx_description
1 polymer ?
#
loop_
_entity_poly.entity_id
_entity_poly.type
_entity_poly.pdbx_seq_one_letter_code
_entity_poly.pdbx_strand_id
1 'polypeptide(L)'
;MSKLTAQERKARDDERFSQRVSERREKGEDVVAYALTTKKAVKFLTKSERRNLNERKAALAEEKKLKEQQELVRIEAAFTEQESE
;
A
#
# COMPACT_ATOMS: atom_id res chain seq x y z
N MET A 1 16.74 -13.02 30.02
CA MET A 1 15.89 -12.11 29.25
C MET A 1 14.49 -12.69 29.18
N SER A 2 13.51 -12.07 29.86
CA SER A 2 12.11 -12.50 29.74
C SER A 2 11.64 -12.31 28.30
N LYS A 3 10.96 -13.30 27.74
CA LYS A 3 10.36 -13.17 26.40
C LYS A 3 9.17 -12.24 26.52
N LEU A 4 9.16 -11.17 25.73
CA LEU A 4 8.01 -10.27 25.64
C LEU A 4 6.75 -11.07 25.31
N THR A 5 5.68 -10.78 26.05
CA THR A 5 4.33 -11.26 25.79
C THR A 5 3.81 -10.71 24.45
N ALA A 6 2.75 -11.30 23.91
CA ALA A 6 2.14 -10.83 22.66
C ALA A 6 1.65 -9.38 22.75
N GLN A 7 1.14 -8.98 23.92
CA GLN A 7 0.66 -7.61 24.17
C GLN A 7 1.82 -6.61 24.18
N GLU A 8 2.92 -6.93 24.85
CA GLU A 8 4.10 -6.07 24.90
C GLU A 8 4.75 -5.91 23.52
N ARG A 9 4.81 -6.98 22.72
CA ARG A 9 5.29 -6.88 21.34
C ARG A 9 4.41 -5.96 20.50
N LYS A 10 3.09 -6.08 20.63
CA LYS A 10 2.14 -5.22 19.93
C LYS A 10 2.29 -3.76 20.35
N ALA A 11 2.42 -3.49 21.66
CA ALA A 11 2.61 -2.14 22.17
C ALA A 11 3.91 -1.50 21.65
N ARG A 12 5.02 -2.25 21.71
CA ARG A 12 6.32 -1.83 21.16
C ARG A 12 6.24 -1.53 19.66
N ASP A 13 5.57 -2.39 18.90
CA ASP A 13 5.45 -2.20 17.46
C ASP A 13 4.54 -0.99 17.14
N ASP A 14 3.43 -0.82 17.87
CA ASP A 14 2.54 0.34 17.74
C ASP A 14 3.29 1.65 18.06
N GLU A 15 4.07 1.69 19.15
CA GLU A 15 4.90 2.84 19.51
C GLU A 15 5.90 3.18 18.40
N ARG A 16 6.63 2.18 17.89
CA ARG A 16 7.58 2.35 16.78
C ARG A 16 6.91 2.90 15.52
N PHE A 17 5.73 2.41 15.16
CA PHE A 17 5.00 2.91 13.99
C PHE A 17 4.48 4.33 14.21
N SER A 18 4.00 4.65 15.41
CA SER A 18 3.58 6.01 15.77
C SER A 18 4.73 7.01 15.69
N GLN A 19 5.90 6.65 16.23
CA GLN A 19 7.11 7.47 16.16
C GLN A 19 7.53 7.72 14.71
N ARG A 20 7.67 6.66 13.91
CA ARG A 20 8.03 6.77 12.48
C ARG A 20 7.06 7.64 11.69
N VAL A 21 5.76 7.48 11.92
CA VAL A 21 4.74 8.29 11.23
C VAL A 21 4.86 9.77 11.63
N SER A 22 5.14 10.05 12.90
CA SER A 22 5.31 11.42 13.41
C SER A 22 6.58 12.06 12.86
N GLU A 23 7.72 11.36 12.89
CA GLU A 23 8.98 11.84 12.31
C GLU A 23 8.83 12.15 10.82
N ARG A 24 8.09 11.33 10.07
CA ARG A 24 7.83 11.59 8.65
C ARG A 24 7.02 12.87 8.45
N ARG A 25 6.02 13.13 9.29
CA ARG A 25 5.28 14.41 9.24
C ARG A 25 6.19 15.59 9.51
N GLU A 26 7.03 15.50 10.54
CA GLU A 26 7.97 16.56 10.91
C GLU A 26 8.99 16.84 9.80
N LYS A 27 9.45 15.79 9.11
CA LYS A 27 10.36 15.90 7.96
C LYS A 27 9.66 16.32 6.66
N GLY A 28 8.33 16.46 6.65
CA GLY A 28 7.56 16.75 5.44
C GLY A 28 7.51 15.59 4.43
N GLU A 29 7.79 14.37 4.88
CA GLU A 29 7.75 13.16 4.05
C GLU A 29 6.31 12.65 3.84
N ASP A 30 6.10 11.92 2.74
CA ASP A 30 4.79 11.38 2.39
C ASP A 30 4.41 10.16 3.27
N VAL A 31 3.71 10.46 4.35
CA VAL A 31 3.17 9.46 5.29
C VAL A 31 2.17 8.52 4.59
N VAL A 32 1.42 9.01 3.60
CA VAL A 32 0.43 8.20 2.88
C VAL A 32 1.14 7.17 2.00
N ALA A 33 2.22 7.56 1.31
CA ALA A 33 3.07 6.64 0.57
C ALA A 33 3.70 5.58 1.48
N TYR A 34 4.17 5.98 2.66
CA TYR A 34 4.66 5.03 3.67
C TYR A 34 3.57 4.04 4.11
N ALA A 35 2.34 4.51 4.32
CA ALA A 35 1.21 3.67 4.72
C ALA A 35 0.66 2.78 3.59
N LEU A 36 0.91 3.12 2.31
CA LEU A 36 0.59 2.23 1.18
C LEU A 36 1.43 0.95 1.23
N THR A 37 2.71 1.07 1.55
CA THR A 37 3.62 -0.09 1.67
C THR A 37 3.60 -0.73 3.05
N THR A 38 3.26 0.04 4.09
CA THR A 38 3.29 -0.41 5.50
C THR A 38 1.89 -0.40 6.12
N LYS A 39 1.18 -1.53 6.05
CA LYS A 39 -0.21 -1.67 6.52
C LYS A 39 -0.45 -1.26 7.98
N LYS A 40 0.55 -1.43 8.87
CA LYS A 40 0.42 -1.06 10.29
C LYS A 40 0.44 0.46 10.52
N ALA A 41 1.09 1.23 9.64
CA ALA A 41 1.14 2.68 9.73
C ALA A 41 -0.23 3.34 9.53
N VAL A 42 -1.16 2.65 8.83
CA VAL A 42 -2.53 3.12 8.58
C VAL A 42 -3.28 3.47 9.87
N LYS A 43 -2.98 2.78 10.98
CA LYS A 43 -3.58 3.04 12.30
C LYS A 43 -3.30 4.45 12.82
N PHE A 44 -2.16 5.02 12.45
CA PHE A 44 -1.66 6.30 12.96
C PHE A 44 -1.92 7.46 12.00
N LEU A 45 -2.62 7.22 10.89
CA LEU A 45 -3.00 8.27 9.95
C LEU A 45 -4.11 9.15 10.50
N THR A 46 -4.06 10.43 10.17
CA THR A 46 -5.16 11.37 10.37
C THR A 46 -6.33 11.05 9.42
N LYS A 47 -7.49 11.69 9.64
CA LYS A 47 -8.68 11.49 8.81
C LYS A 47 -8.45 11.91 7.35
N SER A 48 -7.73 13.00 7.13
CA SER A 48 -7.38 13.47 5.78
C SER A 48 -6.38 12.54 5.10
N GLU A 49 -5.32 12.14 5.79
CA GLU A 49 -4.34 11.16 5.28
C GLU A 49 -4.99 9.83 4.92
N ARG A 50 -5.97 9.38 5.71
CA ARG A 50 -6.72 8.15 5.43
C ARG A 50 -7.59 8.27 4.18
N ARG A 51 -8.18 9.44 3.92
CA ARG A 51 -8.91 9.71 2.66
C ARG A 51 -7.95 9.65 1.46
N ASN A 52 -6.83 10.36 1.54
CA ASN A 52 -5.79 10.33 0.51
C ASN A 52 -5.26 8.91 0.26
N LEU A 53 -5.10 8.10 1.30
CA LEU A 53 -4.70 6.70 1.17
C LEU A 53 -5.72 5.90 0.35
N ASN A 54 -7.01 6.08 0.61
CA ASN A 54 -8.07 5.37 -0.10
C ASN A 54 -8.15 5.80 -1.56
N GLU A 55 -8.02 7.10 -1.84
CA GLU A 55 -7.98 7.64 -3.21
C GLU A 55 -6.80 7.06 -4.00
N ARG A 56 -5.60 7.03 -3.41
CA ARG A 56 -4.43 6.43 -4.06
C ARG A 56 -4.57 4.93 -4.27
N LYS A 57 -5.20 4.21 -3.33
CA LYS A 57 -5.51 2.78 -3.51
C LYS A 57 -6.49 2.55 -4.65
N ALA A 58 -7.51 3.39 -4.77
CA ALA A 58 -8.46 3.31 -5.87
C ALA A 58 -7.76 3.57 -7.21
N ALA A 59 -6.93 4.61 -7.30
CA ALA A 59 -6.14 4.91 -8.50
C ALA A 59 -5.23 3.74 -8.91
N LEU A 60 -4.50 3.15 -7.95
CA LEU A 60 -3.66 1.97 -8.21
C LEU A 60 -4.46 0.75 -8.66
N ALA A 61 -5.67 0.57 -8.14
CA ALA A 61 -6.54 -0.54 -8.54
C ALA A 61 -7.05 -0.35 -9.98
N GLU A 62 -7.45 0.86 -10.36
CA GLU A 62 -7.87 1.17 -11.73
C GLU A 62 -6.71 1.04 -12.72
N GLU A 63 -5.51 1.50 -12.36
CA GLU A 63 -4.32 1.33 -13.20
C GLU A 63 -4.01 -0.17 -13.42
N LYS A 64 -4.14 -0.99 -12.37
CA LYS A 64 -3.92 -2.43 -12.47
C LYS A 64 -4.93 -3.10 -13.40
N LYS A 65 -6.22 -2.75 -13.29
CA LYS A 65 -7.28 -3.25 -14.19
C LYS A 65 -7.00 -2.88 -15.65
N LEU A 66 -6.59 -1.65 -15.90
CA LEU A 66 -6.28 -1.20 -17.26
C LEU A 66 -5.11 -1.98 -17.86
N LYS A 67 -4.05 -2.21 -17.09
CA LYS A 67 -2.90 -3.02 -17.51
C LYS A 67 -3.30 -4.47 -17.78
N GLU A 68 -4.10 -5.07 -16.89
CA GLU A 68 -4.62 -6.43 -17.07
C GLU A 68 -5.46 -6.53 -18.36
N GLN A 69 -6.32 -5.55 -18.66
CA GLN A 69 -7.08 -5.51 -19.92
C GLN A 69 -6.17 -5.40 -21.15
N GLN A 70 -5.15 -4.55 -21.09
CA GLN A 70 -4.17 -4.40 -22.18
C GLN A 70 -3.37 -5.69 -22.40
N GLU A 71 -3.01 -6.39 -21.33
CA GLU A 71 -2.33 -7.69 -21.42
C GLU A 71 -3.24 -8.76 -22.03
N LEU A 72 -4.51 -8.81 -21.64
CA LEU A 72 -5.48 -9.73 -22.25
C LEU A 72 -5.63 -9.50 -23.77
N VAL A 73 -5.73 -8.23 -24.20
CA VAL A 73 -5.80 -7.89 -25.63
C VAL A 73 -4.52 -8.32 -26.37
N ARG A 74 -3.34 -8.14 -25.76
CA ARG A 74 -2.07 -8.60 -26.36
C ARG A 74 -2.01 -10.11 -26.48
N ILE A 75 -2.48 -10.83 -25.48
CA ILE A 75 -2.53 -12.30 -25.48
C ILE A 75 -3.52 -12.80 -26.53
N GLU A 76 -4.70 -12.18 -26.62
CA GLU A 76 -5.72 -12.52 -27.63
C GLU A 76 -5.19 -12.30 -29.05
N ALA A 77 -4.56 -11.15 -29.32
CA ALA A 77 -3.94 -10.88 -30.62
C ALA A 77 -2.87 -11.92 -30.98
N ALA A 78 -1.95 -12.21 -30.05
CA ALA A 78 -0.90 -13.19 -30.25
C ALA A 78 -1.46 -14.61 -30.49
N PHE A 79 -2.56 -14.98 -29.83
CA PHE A 79 -3.24 -16.25 -30.05
C PHE A 79 -3.89 -16.33 -31.43
N THR A 80 -4.59 -15.27 -31.86
CA THR A 80 -5.24 -15.23 -33.18
C THR A 80 -4.24 -15.19 -34.35
N GLU A 81 -3.08 -14.55 -34.18
CA GLU A 81 -2.02 -14.55 -35.19
C GLU A 81 -1.43 -15.96 -35.37
N GLN A 82 -1.28 -16.73 -34.29
CA GLN A 82 -0.79 -18.12 -34.33
C GLN A 82 -1.78 -19.12 -34.94
N GLU A 83 -3.09 -18.87 -34.90
CA GLU A 83 -4.10 -19.72 -35.57
C GLU A 83 -4.27 -19.39 -37.06
N SER A 84 -3.71 -18.26 -37.52
CA SER A 84 -3.84 -17.79 -38.91
C SER A 84 -2.64 -18.12 -39.81
N GLU A 85 -1.60 -18.76 -39.26
CA GLU A 85 -0.46 -19.36 -39.98
C GLU A 85 -0.65 -20.88 -40.19
#